data_AF-A0A383EQE2-F1
#
_entry.id   AF-A0A383EQE2-F1
#
_cell.length_a   1.000
_cell.length_b   1.000
_cell.length_c   1.000
_cell.angle_alpha   90.00
_cell.angle_beta   90.00
_cell.angle_gamma   90.00
#
_symmetry.space_group_name_H-M   'P 1'
#
loop_
_entity.id
_entity.type
_entity.pdbx_description
1 polymer ?
#
loop_
_entity_poly.entity_id
_entity_poly.type
_entity_poly.pdbx_seq_one_letter_code
_entity_poly.pdbx_strand_id
1 'polypeptide(L)' 'MKSLPEEPEKPLRDDCCGGGSCCPCIWDVYYEKLAKWKEAKREFEKLANNESSDTRSPD' A
#
# COMPACT_ATOMS: atom_id res chain seq x y z
N MET A 1 -0.94 -0.10 -17.58
CA MET A 1 0.01 -0.68 -16.60
C MET A 1 -0.44 -0.24 -15.22
N LYS A 2 -0.99 -1.16 -14.41
CA LYS A 2 -1.32 -0.86 -13.01
C LYS A 2 -0.05 -1.10 -12.20
N SER A 3 0.65 -0.03 -11.84
CA SER A 3 1.81 -0.10 -10.94
C SER A 3 1.32 -0.04 -9.49
N LEU A 4 1.88 -0.90 -8.64
CA LEU A 4 1.61 -0.88 -7.21
C LEU A 4 2.07 0.48 -6.63
N PRO A 5 1.26 1.18 -5.80
CA PRO A 5 1.74 2.37 -5.11
C PRO A 5 2.91 2.02 -4.18
N GLU A 6 3.77 2.99 -3.90
CA GLU A 6 4.88 2.81 -2.97
C GLU A 6 4.37 2.58 -1.54
N GLU A 7 5.12 1.79 -0.77
CA GLU A 7 4.80 1.53 0.63
C GLU A 7 4.90 2.86 1.40
N PRO A 8 3.87 3.25 2.17
CA PRO A 8 3.94 4.48 2.93
C PRO A 8 5.05 4.39 3.97
N GLU A 9 5.85 5.45 4.08
CA GLU A 9 6.89 5.53 5.09
C GLU A 9 6.29 5.76 6.48
N LYS A 10 6.85 5.07 7.47
CA LYS A 10 6.44 5.25 8.87
C LYS A 10 6.85 6.64 9.32
N PRO A 11 5.95 7.39 9.97
CA PRO A 11 6.30 8.71 10.48
C PRO A 11 7.36 8.62 11.56
N LEU A 12 8.25 9.61 11.60
CA LEU A 12 9.27 9.69 12.64
C LEU A 12 8.65 10.12 13.97
N ARG A 13 9.41 9.90 15.05
CA ARG A 13 9.04 10.37 16.40
C ARG A 13 8.89 11.89 16.44
N ASP A 14 9.68 12.60 15.63
CA ASP A 14 9.68 14.06 15.53
C ASP A 14 8.51 14.61 14.70
N ASP A 15 7.96 13.83 13.77
CA ASP A 15 6.73 14.19 13.02
C ASP A 15 5.46 14.00 13.87
N CYS A 16 5.57 13.21 14.93
CA CYS A 16 4.51 13.01 15.89
C CYS A 16 4.54 14.16 16.90
N CYS A 17 3.44 14.90 17.06
CA CYS A 17 3.35 15.95 18.09
C CYS A 17 3.41 15.40 19.54
N GLY A 18 3.63 14.10 19.73
CA GLY A 18 3.95 13.45 21.01
C GLY A 18 2.77 13.31 21.99
N GLY A 19 1.72 14.12 21.84
CA GLY A 19 0.62 14.20 22.81
C GLY A 19 -0.78 13.96 22.25
N GLY A 20 -0.92 13.53 21.00
CA GLY A 20 -2.25 13.36 20.37
C GLY A 20 -3.05 14.66 20.24
N SER A 21 -2.38 15.81 20.37
CA SER A 21 -3.02 17.13 20.28
C SER A 21 -3.21 17.63 18.83
N CYS A 22 -2.58 16.95 17.88
CA CYS A 22 -2.63 17.24 16.46
C CYS A 22 -3.71 16.35 15.79
N CYS A 23 -4.74 16.98 15.21
CA CYS A 23 -5.79 16.33 14.45
C CYS A 23 -5.77 16.85 12.99
N PRO A 24 -5.57 15.99 11.97
CA PRO A 24 -5.40 14.53 12.05
C PRO A 24 -4.03 14.10 12.60
N CYS A 25 -3.99 12.99 13.33
CA CYS A 25 -2.73 12.41 13.81
C CYS A 25 -1.94 11.84 12.61
N ILE A 26 -0.63 12.07 12.59
CA ILE A 26 0.23 11.54 11.51
C ILE A 26 0.15 10.01 11.40
N TRP A 27 -0.07 9.33 12.53
CA TRP A 27 -0.27 7.88 12.58
C TRP A 27 -1.57 7.45 11.90
N ASP A 28 -2.66 8.22 12.06
CA ASP A 28 -3.94 7.92 11.41
C ASP A 28 -3.78 7.97 9.89
N VAL A 29 -3.17 9.05 9.39
CA VAL A 29 -2.88 9.22 7.96
C VAL A 29 -1.99 8.10 7.43
N TYR A 30 -0.97 7.71 8.21
CA TYR A 30 -0.09 6.59 7.85
C TYR A 30 -0.87 5.27 7.75
N TYR A 31 -1.70 4.94 8.74
CA TYR A 31 -2.47 3.68 8.73
C TYR A 31 -3.50 3.63 7.60
N GLU A 32 -4.15 4.75 7.28
CA GLU A 32 -5.05 4.83 6.12
C GLU A 32 -4.33 4.55 4.80
N LYS A 33 -3.16 5.17 4.60
CA LYS A 33 -2.32 4.92 3.41
C LYS A 33 -1.85 3.46 3.39
N LEU A 34 -1.45 2.92 4.54
CA LEU A 34 -0.96 1.54 4.67
C LEU A 34 -2.07 0.53 4.34
N ALA A 35 -3.31 0.78 4.77
CA ALA A 35 -4.45 -0.07 4.44
C ALA A 35 -4.69 -0.12 2.93
N LYS A 36 -4.72 1.05 2.26
CA LYS A 36 -4.87 1.15 0.80
C LYS A 36 -3.73 0.45 0.06
N TRP A 37 -2.49 0.61 0.53
CA TRP A 37 -1.34 -0.06 -0.06
C TRP A 37 -1.43 -1.59 0.07
N LYS A 38 -1.79 -2.12 1.25
CA LYS A 38 -1.96 -3.56 1.47
C LYS A 38 -3.07 -4.15 0.61
N GLU A 39 -4.15 -3.40 0.38
CA GLU A 39 -5.22 -3.81 -0.53
C GLU A 39 -4.73 -3.84 -1.97
N ALA A 40 -4.12 -2.76 -2.45
CA ALA A 40 -3.53 -2.69 -3.78
C ALA A 40 -2.49 -3.80 -4.01
N LYS A 41 -1.69 -4.12 -2.99
CA LYS A 41 -0.65 -5.17 -3.03
C LYS A 41 -1.25 -6.54 -3.24
N ARG A 42 -2.31 -6.87 -2.49
CA ARG A 42 -3.02 -8.14 -2.65
C ARG A 42 -3.63 -8.27 -4.05
N GLU A 43 -4.23 -7.20 -4.57
CA GLU A 43 -4.78 -7.23 -5.92
C GLU A 43 -3.68 -7.33 -7.00
N PHE A 44 -2.55 -6.65 -6.82
CA PHE A 44 -1.41 -6.76 -7.70
C PHE A 44 -0.80 -8.16 -7.70
N GLU A 45 -0.62 -8.78 -6.53
CA GLU A 45 -0.14 -10.16 -6.38
C GLU A 45 -1.09 -11.16 -7.05
N LYS A 46 -2.41 -10.98 -6.90
CA LYS A 46 -3.41 -11.81 -7.60
C LYS A 46 -3.30 -11.67 -9.11
N LEU A 47 -3.17 -10.44 -9.62
CA LEU A 47 -3.03 -10.17 -11.05
C LEU A 47 -1.73 -10.77 -11.59
N ALA A 48 -0.61 -10.59 -10.90
CA ALA A 48 0.69 -11.16 -11.29
C ALA A 48 0.67 -12.69 -11.30
N ASN A 49 -0.01 -13.31 -10.35
CA ASN A 49 -0.17 -14.76 -10.29
C ASN A 49 -1.11 -15.29 -11.39
N ASN A 50 -2.13 -14.53 -11.79
CA ASN A 50 -3.10 -14.96 -12.82
C ASN A 50 -2.51 -14.87 -14.24
N GLU A 51 -1.70 -13.85 -14.52
CA GLU A 51 -0.97 -13.69 -15.79
C GLU A 51 0.07 -14.81 -16.05
N SER A 52 0.50 -15.54 -15.01
CA SER A 52 1.41 -16.68 -15.17
C SER A 52 0.71 -17.97 -15.65
N SER A 53 -0.63 -17.98 -15.75
CA SER A 53 -1.40 -19.15 -16.18
C SER A 53 -1.96 -19.07 -17.61
N ASP A 54 -1.81 -17.93 -18.29
CA ASP A 54 -2.26 -17.70 -19.67
C ASP A 54 -1.07 -17.65 -20.66
N THR A 55 -0.27 -18.71 -20.68
CA THR A 55 0.58 -19.02 -21.84
C THR A 55 0.19 -20.38 -22.40
N ARG A 56 -1.05 -20.49 -22.89
CA ARG A 56 -1.38 -21.53 -23.87
C ARG A 56 -0.91 -21.02 -25.24
N SER A 57 0.06 -21.76 -25.79
CA SER A 57 0.63 -21.62 -27.13
C SER A 57 -0.36 -21.13 -28.19
N PRO A 58 0.03 -20.18 -29.06
CA PRO A 58 -0.47 -20.19 -30.42
C PRO A 58 0.16 -21.39 -31.16
N ASP A 59 -0.70 -22.14 -31.86
CA ASP A 59 -0.41 -23.30 -32.72
C ASP A 59 0.87 -23.22 -33.58
#